data_AF-A0A7C2Q0U6-F1
#
_entry.id   AF-A0A7C2Q0U6-F1
#
_cell.length_a   1.000
_cell.length_b   1.000
_cell.length_c   1.000
_cell.angle_alpha   90.00
_cell.angle_beta   90.00
_cell.angle_gamma   90.00
#
_symmetry.space_group_name_H-M   'P 1'
#
loop_
_entity.id
_entity.type
_entity.pdbx_description
1 polymer ?
#
loop_
_entity_poly.entity_id
_entity_poly.type
_entity_poly.pdbx_seq_one_letter_code
_entity_poly.pdbx_strand_id
1 'polypeptide(L)'
;MAKSADRSEAALRRFLQRVWREDVAPLLRDRHARQRAKTAKLGGKAAAAGGLLVDSLLRLKGRPFTRAMTVLGASFGAMLPDVWTWRWLRRRADERQRRVVRERVQQRAATLDEVEALALFGLTPAASFEDLKRAWRITARRWHPDAAADAAARAEHQVRFIAYQSAYERLEAAYAAGRLPRTPK
;
A
#
# COMPACT_ATOMS: atom_id res chain seq x y z
N MET A 1 -13.53 -1.92 25.47
CA MET A 1 -12.95 -1.07 24.40
C MET A 1 -11.90 -1.77 23.52
N ALA A 2 -11.09 -2.72 24.02
CA ALA A 2 -10.06 -3.41 23.21
C ALA A 2 -10.60 -4.11 21.94
N LYS A 3 -11.78 -4.76 22.03
CA LYS A 3 -12.38 -5.52 20.91
C LYS A 3 -12.84 -4.67 19.73
N SER A 4 -13.09 -3.36 19.88
CA SER A 4 -13.43 -2.50 18.74
C SER A 4 -12.19 -1.98 18.03
N ALA A 5 -11.14 -1.63 18.79
CA ALA A 5 -9.85 -1.21 18.25
C ALA A 5 -9.16 -2.32 17.44
N ASP A 6 -9.25 -3.57 17.92
CA ASP A 6 -8.69 -4.71 17.19
C ASP A 6 -9.45 -4.98 15.87
N ARG A 7 -10.79 -4.83 15.89
CA ARG A 7 -11.63 -4.97 14.69
C ARG A 7 -11.37 -3.87 13.66
N SER A 8 -11.20 -2.62 14.09
CA SER A 8 -10.89 -1.50 13.19
C SER A 8 -9.51 -1.64 12.55
N GLU A 9 -8.51 -2.06 13.34
CA GLU A 9 -7.16 -2.32 12.82
C GLU A 9 -7.16 -3.50 11.83
N ALA A 10 -7.88 -4.59 12.11
CA ALA A 10 -8.04 -5.70 11.19
C ALA A 10 -8.81 -5.32 9.90
N ALA A 11 -9.80 -4.42 9.97
CA ALA A 11 -10.50 -3.90 8.81
C ALA A 11 -9.57 -3.04 7.94
N LEU A 12 -8.86 -2.09 8.55
CA LEU A 12 -7.87 -1.26 7.85
C LEU A 12 -6.80 -2.12 7.18
N ARG A 13 -6.31 -3.14 7.89
CA ARG A 13 -5.31 -4.07 7.35
C ARG A 13 -5.80 -4.79 6.10
N ARG A 14 -7.00 -5.37 6.15
CA ARG A 14 -7.63 -6.03 4.99
C ARG A 14 -7.83 -5.07 3.82
N PHE A 15 -8.27 -3.85 4.10
CA PHE A 15 -8.42 -2.81 3.09
C PHE A 15 -7.09 -2.48 2.41
N LEU A 16 -6.05 -2.16 3.18
CA LEU A 16 -4.74 -1.80 2.62
C LEU A 16 -4.08 -2.97 1.87
N GLN A 17 -4.26 -4.20 2.33
CA GLN A 17 -3.81 -5.40 1.61
C GLN A 17 -4.48 -5.52 0.24
N ARG A 18 -5.79 -5.24 0.15
CA ARG A 18 -6.55 -5.23 -1.10
C ARG A 18 -6.00 -4.18 -2.06
N VAL A 19 -5.90 -2.92 -1.61
CA VAL A 19 -5.36 -1.80 -2.42
C VAL A 19 -3.95 -2.10 -2.91
N TRP A 20 -3.09 -2.64 -2.03
CA TRP A 20 -1.73 -2.98 -2.42
C TRP A 20 -1.69 -4.03 -3.54
N ARG A 21 -2.43 -5.13 -3.36
CA ARG A 21 -2.45 -6.26 -4.30
C ARG A 21 -3.03 -5.86 -5.65
N GLU A 22 -4.10 -5.07 -5.64
CA GLU A 22 -4.91 -4.80 -6.83
C GLU A 22 -4.46 -3.54 -7.57
N ASP A 23 -4.00 -2.50 -6.87
CA ASP A 23 -3.73 -1.20 -7.49
C ASP A 23 -2.25 -0.82 -7.49
N VAL A 24 -1.52 -1.12 -6.42
CA VAL A 24 -0.15 -0.63 -6.25
C VAL A 24 0.88 -1.59 -6.85
N ALA A 25 0.81 -2.87 -6.47
CA ALA A 25 1.78 -3.87 -6.89
C ALA A 25 1.89 -4.02 -8.42
N PRO A 26 0.79 -4.02 -9.20
CA PRO A 26 0.87 -4.08 -10.66
C PRO A 26 1.62 -2.89 -11.26
N LEU A 27 1.35 -1.66 -10.79
CA LEU A 27 1.99 -0.45 -11.29
C LEU A 27 3.51 -0.43 -11.04
N LEU A 28 3.93 -1.01 -9.91
CA LEU A 28 5.35 -1.15 -9.59
C LEU A 28 6.01 -2.23 -10.45
N ARG A 29 5.34 -3.37 -10.68
CA ARG A 29 5.83 -4.46 -11.55
C ARG A 29 6.05 -3.99 -12.99
N ASP A 30 5.08 -3.28 -13.56
CA ASP A 30 5.15 -2.79 -14.94
C ASP A 30 6.25 -1.75 -15.15
N ARG A 31 6.50 -0.89 -14.16
CA ARG A 31 7.61 0.07 -14.22
C ARG A 31 8.96 -0.61 -14.19
N HIS A 32 9.15 -1.60 -13.33
CA HIS A 32 10.38 -2.38 -13.31
C HIS A 32 10.55 -3.21 -14.58
N ALA A 33 9.47 -3.70 -15.18
CA ALA A 33 9.51 -4.34 -16.50
C ALA A 33 9.97 -3.37 -17.61
N ARG A 34 9.48 -2.12 -17.63
CA ARG A 34 9.92 -1.10 -18.60
C ARG A 34 11.35 -0.61 -18.36
N GLN A 35 11.77 -0.46 -17.11
CA GLN A 35 13.17 -0.17 -16.77
C GLN A 35 14.08 -1.31 -17.23
N ARG A 36 13.69 -2.57 -17.01
CA ARG A 36 14.39 -3.75 -17.56
C ARG A 36 14.44 -3.75 -19.08
N ALA A 37 13.38 -3.38 -19.77
CA ALA A 37 13.40 -3.29 -21.24
C ALA A 37 14.38 -2.20 -21.72
N LYS A 38 14.48 -1.06 -21.01
CA LYS A 38 15.45 -0.01 -21.32
C LYS A 38 16.89 -0.44 -21.00
N THR A 39 17.13 -1.03 -19.84
CA THR A 39 18.47 -1.52 -19.47
C THR A 39 18.89 -2.76 -20.24
N ALA A 40 17.97 -3.60 -20.72
CA ALA A 40 18.27 -4.69 -21.64
C ALA A 40 18.55 -4.17 -23.06
N LYS A 41 17.92 -3.07 -23.51
CA LYS A 41 18.26 -2.42 -24.78
C LYS A 41 19.62 -1.72 -24.74
N LEU A 42 19.98 -1.10 -23.61
CA LEU A 42 21.29 -0.47 -23.40
C LEU A 42 22.39 -1.50 -23.07
N GLY A 43 22.08 -2.44 -22.19
CA GLY A 43 22.94 -3.55 -21.78
C GLY A 43 23.13 -4.59 -22.87
N GLY A 44 22.18 -4.79 -23.78
CA GLY A 44 22.36 -5.62 -24.98
C GLY A 44 23.39 -5.04 -25.94
N LYS A 45 23.54 -3.71 -25.99
CA LYS A 45 24.60 -3.04 -26.77
C LYS A 45 25.96 -3.14 -26.06
N ALA A 46 26.00 -3.04 -24.73
CA ALA A 46 27.23 -3.18 -23.96
C ALA A 46 27.69 -4.65 -23.81
N ALA A 47 26.78 -5.61 -23.70
CA ALA A 47 27.06 -7.04 -23.57
C ALA A 47 27.51 -7.66 -24.89
N ALA A 48 27.10 -7.13 -26.04
CA ALA A 48 27.66 -7.52 -27.33
C ALA A 48 29.16 -7.15 -27.46
N ALA A 49 29.61 -6.09 -26.77
CA ALA A 49 31.02 -5.68 -26.75
C ALA A 49 31.81 -6.31 -25.59
N GLY A 50 31.21 -6.48 -24.41
CA GLY A 50 31.88 -7.02 -23.22
C GLY A 50 31.86 -8.56 -23.12
N GLY A 51 30.88 -9.22 -23.74
CA GLY A 51 30.73 -10.69 -23.69
C GLY A 51 31.85 -11.44 -24.40
N LEU A 52 32.46 -10.87 -25.43
CA LEU A 52 33.60 -11.47 -26.14
C LEU A 52 34.92 -11.34 -25.37
N LEU A 53 35.07 -10.31 -24.52
CA LEU A 53 36.32 -10.08 -23.78
C LEU A 53 36.39 -10.86 -22.46
N VAL A 54 35.26 -11.04 -21.76
CA VAL A 54 35.24 -11.78 -20.49
C VAL A 54 35.25 -13.30 -20.71
N ASP A 55 34.65 -13.80 -21.80
CA ASP A 55 34.59 -15.25 -22.09
C ASP A 55 35.97 -15.82 -22.51
N SER A 56 36.83 -14.98 -23.09
CA SER A 56 38.24 -15.29 -23.39
C SER A 56 39.11 -15.36 -22.13
N LEU A 57 38.86 -14.49 -21.14
CA LEU A 57 39.78 -14.31 -20.02
C LEU A 57 39.59 -15.29 -18.86
N LEU A 58 38.39 -15.87 -18.70
CA LEU A 58 38.08 -16.66 -17.50
C LEU A 58 37.81 -18.15 -17.73
N ARG A 59 37.71 -18.64 -18.99
CA ARG A 59 37.47 -20.07 -19.29
C ARG A 59 36.39 -20.72 -18.40
N LEU A 60 35.38 -19.96 -17.97
CA LEU A 60 34.32 -20.43 -17.08
C LEU A 60 33.24 -21.13 -17.89
N LYS A 61 33.59 -22.34 -18.32
CA LYS A 61 32.67 -23.28 -18.96
C LYS A 61 31.59 -23.70 -17.96
N GLY A 62 30.41 -23.09 -18.06
CA GLY A 62 29.13 -23.70 -17.72
C GLY A 62 28.79 -23.91 -16.24
N ARG A 63 28.61 -22.85 -15.43
CA ARG A 63 27.85 -22.97 -14.16
C ARG A 63 26.80 -21.86 -13.95
N PRO A 64 25.56 -22.20 -13.53
CA PRO A 64 24.38 -21.34 -13.58
C PRO A 64 24.22 -20.37 -12.38
N PHE A 65 25.30 -19.97 -11.72
CA PHE A 65 25.20 -19.26 -10.43
C PHE A 65 24.69 -17.81 -10.54
N THR A 66 24.79 -17.19 -11.71
CA THR A 66 24.30 -15.81 -11.95
C THR A 66 22.78 -15.72 -12.11
N ARG A 67 22.06 -16.83 -12.34
CA ARG A 67 20.59 -16.83 -12.40
C ARG A 67 19.92 -16.81 -11.02
N ALA A 68 20.61 -17.23 -9.96
CA ALA A 68 20.02 -17.35 -8.62
C ALA A 68 19.79 -15.99 -7.94
N MET A 69 20.66 -15.00 -8.16
CA MET A 69 20.53 -13.66 -7.57
C MET A 69 19.46 -12.79 -8.24
N THR A 70 19.05 -13.09 -9.48
CA THR A 70 17.96 -12.38 -10.17
C THR A 70 16.58 -12.87 -9.72
N VAL A 71 16.47 -14.13 -9.26
CA VAL A 71 15.20 -14.70 -8.80
C VAL A 71 14.86 -14.25 -7.38
N LEU A 72 15.84 -14.02 -6.51
CA LEU A 72 15.59 -13.49 -5.15
C LEU A 72 15.13 -12.02 -5.12
N GLY A 73 15.37 -11.23 -6.17
CA GLY A 73 14.79 -9.90 -6.33
C GLY A 73 13.33 -9.90 -6.81
N ALA A 74 12.86 -11.02 -7.39
CA ALA A 74 11.54 -11.15 -8.00
C ALA A 74 10.54 -11.94 -7.14
N SER A 75 11.01 -12.74 -6.18
CA SER A 75 10.15 -13.62 -5.36
C SER A 75 9.57 -12.98 -4.08
N PHE A 76 9.75 -11.67 -3.84
CA PHE A 76 9.10 -10.98 -2.70
C PHE A 76 7.58 -10.77 -2.86
N GLY A 77 6.95 -11.42 -3.85
CA GLY A 77 5.53 -11.26 -4.18
C GLY A 77 4.55 -12.14 -3.39
N ALA A 78 5.01 -13.02 -2.50
CA ALA A 78 4.12 -14.04 -1.90
C ALA A 78 4.34 -14.34 -0.40
N MET A 79 4.94 -13.43 0.39
CA MET A 79 4.99 -13.59 1.86
C MET A 79 4.47 -12.34 2.60
N LEU A 80 3.36 -12.55 3.32
CA LEU A 80 2.64 -11.71 4.29
C LEU A 80 2.90 -10.17 4.27
N PRO A 81 1.93 -9.35 3.80
CA PRO A 81 2.11 -7.92 3.53
C PRO A 81 2.38 -7.00 4.74
N ASP A 82 2.09 -7.42 5.97
CA ASP A 82 1.90 -6.46 7.08
C ASP A 82 3.19 -5.81 7.57
N VAL A 83 4.31 -6.53 7.59
CA VAL A 83 5.61 -5.97 8.01
C VAL A 83 6.36 -5.35 6.81
N TRP A 84 6.12 -5.88 5.61
CA TRP A 84 6.88 -5.49 4.43
C TRP A 84 6.36 -4.21 3.77
N THR A 85 5.03 -3.97 3.73
CA THR A 85 4.46 -2.78 3.07
C THR A 85 4.88 -1.50 3.77
N TRP A 86 4.78 -1.48 5.10
CA TRP A 86 5.23 -0.34 5.89
C TRP A 86 6.74 -0.19 5.87
N ARG A 87 7.50 -1.26 6.06
CA ARG A 87 8.97 -1.17 6.02
C ARG A 87 9.48 -0.68 4.66
N TRP A 88 8.87 -1.14 3.57
CA TRP A 88 9.17 -0.65 2.22
C TRP A 88 8.77 0.83 2.06
N LEU A 89 7.56 1.22 2.45
CA LEU A 89 7.09 2.60 2.34
C LEU A 89 7.98 3.56 3.15
N ARG A 90 8.33 3.17 4.38
CA ARG A 90 9.19 3.92 5.29
C ARG A 90 10.62 4.05 4.78
N ARG A 91 11.23 2.97 4.25
CA ARG A 91 12.68 2.91 3.97
C ARG A 91 13.10 2.95 2.50
N ARG A 92 12.23 2.56 1.57
CA ARG A 92 12.60 2.33 0.16
C ARG A 92 11.75 3.07 -0.85
N ALA A 93 10.51 3.43 -0.51
CA ALA A 93 9.65 4.13 -1.44
C ALA A 93 10.14 5.57 -1.67
N ASP A 94 10.36 5.93 -2.94
CA ASP A 94 10.60 7.31 -3.34
C ASP A 94 9.31 8.17 -3.23
N GLU A 95 9.43 9.49 -3.33
CA GLU A 95 8.27 10.39 -3.18
C GLU A 95 7.19 10.17 -4.24
N ARG A 96 7.57 9.75 -5.45
CA ARG A 96 6.62 9.45 -6.52
C ARG A 96 5.84 8.17 -6.23
N GLN A 97 6.50 7.14 -5.73
CA GLN A 97 5.89 5.89 -5.30
C GLN A 97 4.95 6.13 -4.12
N ARG A 98 5.37 6.93 -3.13
CA ARG A 98 4.52 7.35 -2.00
C ARG A 98 3.27 8.08 -2.50
N ARG A 99 3.42 8.98 -3.46
CA ARG A 99 2.28 9.67 -4.10
C ARG A 99 1.30 8.70 -4.74
N VAL A 100 1.77 7.74 -5.54
CA VAL A 100 0.91 6.72 -6.16
C VAL A 100 0.16 5.90 -5.10
N VAL A 101 0.83 5.49 -4.02
CA VAL A 101 0.16 4.78 -2.92
C VAL A 101 -0.94 5.65 -2.30
N ARG A 102 -0.65 6.92 -2.00
CA ARG A 102 -1.64 7.86 -1.44
C ARG A 102 -2.85 8.00 -2.36
N GLU A 103 -2.63 8.24 -3.65
CA GLU A 103 -3.70 8.40 -4.65
C GLU A 103 -4.58 7.15 -4.75
N ARG A 104 -3.99 5.95 -4.80
CA ARG A 104 -4.75 4.70 -4.90
C ARG A 104 -5.54 4.40 -3.63
N VAL A 105 -4.95 4.63 -2.47
CA VAL A 105 -5.62 4.48 -1.18
C VAL A 105 -6.80 5.44 -1.08
N GLN A 106 -6.61 6.72 -1.44
CA GLN A 106 -7.66 7.72 -1.47
C GLN A 106 -8.81 7.31 -2.39
N GLN A 107 -8.50 6.95 -3.64
CA GLN A 107 -9.48 6.52 -4.64
C GLN A 107 -10.30 5.33 -4.14
N ARG A 108 -9.64 4.30 -3.61
CA ARG A 108 -10.31 3.09 -3.13
C ARG A 108 -11.14 3.34 -1.89
N ALA A 109 -10.65 4.15 -0.96
CA ALA A 109 -11.38 4.50 0.25
C ALA A 109 -12.66 5.30 -0.06
N ALA A 110 -12.59 6.21 -1.03
CA ALA A 110 -13.74 7.00 -1.47
C ALA A 110 -14.85 6.13 -2.11
N THR A 111 -14.49 4.99 -2.70
CA THR A 111 -15.43 4.06 -3.33
C THR A 111 -15.83 2.88 -2.45
N LEU A 112 -15.45 2.87 -1.17
CA LEU A 112 -15.81 1.77 -0.27
C LEU A 112 -17.33 1.65 -0.10
N ASP A 113 -17.77 0.41 0.08
CA ASP A 113 -19.11 0.16 0.62
C ASP A 113 -19.22 0.77 2.02
N GLU A 114 -20.42 1.24 2.36
CA GLU A 114 -20.69 1.92 3.63
C GLU A 114 -20.40 1.03 4.83
N VAL A 115 -20.64 -0.28 4.75
CA VAL A 115 -20.35 -1.23 5.82
C VAL A 115 -18.85 -1.43 5.97
N GLU A 116 -18.11 -1.54 4.87
CA GLU A 116 -16.64 -1.64 4.92
C GLU A 116 -16.01 -0.34 5.44
N ALA A 117 -16.52 0.82 5.05
CA ALA A 117 -16.07 2.12 5.54
C ALA A 117 -16.34 2.29 7.05
N LEU A 118 -17.52 1.91 7.55
CA LEU A 118 -17.80 1.91 9.00
C LEU A 118 -16.90 0.94 9.76
N ALA A 119 -16.60 -0.22 9.17
CA ALA A 119 -15.71 -1.20 9.77
C ALA A 119 -14.29 -0.66 9.98
N LEU A 120 -13.81 0.27 9.12
CA LEU A 120 -12.53 0.95 9.36
C LEU A 120 -12.53 1.70 10.70
N PHE A 121 -13.66 2.27 11.10
CA PHE A 121 -13.83 2.94 12.39
C PHE A 121 -14.23 1.98 13.52
N GLY A 122 -14.41 0.69 13.23
CA GLY A 122 -14.91 -0.29 14.19
C GLY A 122 -16.38 -0.09 14.54
N LEU A 123 -17.14 0.58 13.66
CA LEU A 123 -18.55 0.90 13.82
C LEU A 123 -19.43 -0.11 13.08
N THR A 124 -20.68 -0.20 13.52
CA THR A 124 -21.72 -1.00 12.85
C THR A 124 -22.62 -0.10 12.00
N PRO A 125 -23.42 -0.65 11.07
CA PRO A 125 -24.40 0.12 10.30
C PRO A 125 -25.43 0.88 11.14
N ALA A 126 -25.65 0.46 12.39
CA ALA A 126 -26.55 1.11 13.34
C ALA A 126 -25.90 2.27 14.11
N ALA A 127 -24.59 2.52 13.93
CA ALA A 127 -23.89 3.61 14.60
C ALA A 127 -24.47 4.96 14.20
N SER A 128 -24.51 5.91 15.13
CA SER A 128 -24.97 7.26 14.84
C SER A 128 -23.88 8.09 14.14
N PHE A 129 -24.28 9.22 13.55
CA PHE A 129 -23.31 10.18 13.00
C PHE A 129 -22.38 10.75 14.09
N GLU A 130 -22.87 10.91 15.33
CA GLU A 130 -22.04 11.33 16.46
C GLU A 130 -20.97 10.29 16.81
N ASP A 131 -21.28 9.01 16.71
CA ASP A 131 -20.30 7.94 16.91
C ASP A 131 -19.21 7.98 15.83
N LEU A 132 -19.59 8.25 14.58
CA LEU A 132 -18.63 8.47 13.49
C LEU A 132 -17.72 9.66 13.77
N LYS A 133 -18.29 10.83 14.13
CA LYS A 133 -17.48 12.02 14.46
C LYS A 133 -16.55 11.80 15.64
N ARG A 134 -16.99 11.04 16.65
CA ARG A 134 -16.14 10.66 17.80
C ARG A 134 -14.99 9.75 17.35
N ALA A 135 -15.29 8.70 16.59
CA ALA A 135 -14.29 7.77 16.06
C ALA A 135 -13.28 8.48 15.15
N TRP A 136 -13.76 9.38 14.28
CA TRP A 136 -12.92 10.19 13.39
C TRP A 136 -11.94 11.05 14.18
N ARG A 137 -12.39 11.82 15.19
CA ARG A 137 -11.51 12.68 16.00
C ARG A 137 -10.39 11.90 16.68
N ILE A 138 -10.71 10.71 17.23
CA ILE A 138 -9.72 9.84 17.88
C ILE A 138 -8.69 9.34 16.86
N THR A 139 -9.18 8.83 15.73
CA THR A 139 -8.36 8.25 14.66
C THR A 139 -7.48 9.30 13.97
N ALA A 140 -8.04 10.46 13.65
CA ALA A 140 -7.35 11.58 13.04
C ALA A 140 -6.20 12.07 13.93
N ARG A 141 -6.43 12.22 15.24
CA ARG A 141 -5.37 12.60 16.18
C ARG A 141 -4.28 11.54 16.27
N ARG A 142 -4.64 10.25 16.27
CA ARG A 142 -3.67 9.13 16.35
C ARG A 142 -2.79 9.03 15.12
N TRP A 143 -3.35 9.21 13.92
CA TRP A 143 -2.67 8.95 12.66
C TRP A 143 -2.28 10.21 11.89
N HIS A 144 -2.47 11.40 12.44
CA HIS A 144 -2.01 12.64 11.81
C HIS A 144 -0.51 12.54 11.44
N PRO A 145 -0.08 13.00 10.26
CA PRO A 145 1.33 12.97 9.85
C PRO A 145 2.26 13.73 10.81
N ASP A 146 1.74 14.74 11.52
CA ASP A 146 2.52 15.51 12.51
C ASP A 146 2.72 14.76 13.82
N ALA A 147 1.90 13.76 14.11
CA ALA A 147 2.09 12.89 15.28
C ALA A 147 3.12 11.77 15.03
N ALA A 148 3.69 11.69 13.83
CA ALA A 148 4.70 10.70 13.49
C ALA A 148 6.03 10.99 14.18
N ALA A 149 6.63 9.97 14.79
CA ALA A 149 7.89 10.10 15.53
C ALA A 149 9.08 10.48 14.63
N ASP A 150 9.07 10.06 13.36
CA ASP A 150 10.13 10.37 12.40
C ASP A 150 9.61 10.51 10.96
N ALA A 151 10.47 10.99 10.07
CA ALA A 151 10.14 11.21 8.66
C ALA A 151 9.81 9.91 7.91
N ALA A 152 10.29 8.76 8.37
CA ALA A 152 9.99 7.46 7.77
C ALA A 152 8.57 7.02 8.15
N ALA A 153 8.21 7.11 9.44
CA ALA A 153 6.88 6.85 9.99
C ALA A 153 5.82 7.81 9.44
N ARG A 154 6.20 9.05 9.08
CA ARG A 154 5.30 10.03 8.46
C ARG A 154 4.62 9.51 7.20
N ALA A 155 5.32 8.71 6.38
CA ALA A 155 4.74 8.14 5.17
C ALA A 155 3.61 7.15 5.48
N GLU A 156 3.76 6.34 6.53
CA GLU A 156 2.70 5.43 6.98
C GLU A 156 1.54 6.19 7.60
N HIS A 157 1.81 7.14 8.49
CA HIS A 157 0.78 7.98 9.11
C HIS A 157 -0.05 8.66 8.03
N GLN A 158 0.60 9.21 7.01
CA GLN A 158 -0.08 9.83 5.87
C GLN A 158 -1.02 8.85 5.13
N VAL A 159 -0.56 7.63 4.85
CA VAL A 159 -1.39 6.63 4.15
C VAL A 159 -2.59 6.21 5.01
N ARG A 160 -2.38 5.95 6.30
CA ARG A 160 -3.48 5.62 7.23
C ARG A 160 -4.46 6.78 7.35
N PHE A 161 -3.95 8.00 7.52
CA PHE A 161 -4.76 9.21 7.64
C PHE A 161 -5.65 9.42 6.42
N ILE A 162 -5.09 9.34 5.21
CA ILE A 162 -5.85 9.47 3.96
C ILE A 162 -6.93 8.39 3.84
N ALA A 163 -6.63 7.13 4.18
CA ALA A 163 -7.61 6.05 4.16
C ALA A 163 -8.82 6.38 5.06
N TYR A 164 -8.56 6.86 6.27
CA TYR A 164 -9.61 7.24 7.21
C TYR A 164 -10.35 8.50 6.77
N GLN A 165 -9.65 9.52 6.27
CA GLN A 165 -10.26 10.76 5.83
C GLN A 165 -11.25 10.51 4.70
N SER A 166 -10.83 9.79 3.65
CA SER A 166 -11.70 9.49 2.51
C SER A 166 -12.88 8.60 2.89
N ALA A 167 -12.68 7.66 3.82
CA ALA A 167 -13.78 6.87 4.36
C ALA A 167 -14.77 7.73 5.17
N TYR A 168 -14.27 8.70 5.95
CA TYR A 168 -15.11 9.65 6.69
C TYR A 168 -15.97 10.49 5.73
N GLU A 169 -15.36 11.11 4.72
CA GLU A 169 -16.05 11.92 3.70
C GLU A 169 -17.13 11.10 2.98
N ARG A 170 -16.83 9.84 2.62
CA ARG A 170 -17.80 8.91 2.01
C ARG A 170 -18.97 8.59 2.93
N LEU A 171 -18.72 8.43 4.24
CA LEU A 171 -19.76 8.15 5.21
C LEU A 171 -20.59 9.39 5.54
N GLU A 172 -19.96 10.56 5.66
CA GLU A 172 -20.66 11.84 5.83
C GLU A 172 -21.68 12.06 4.70
N ALA A 173 -21.29 11.81 3.45
CA ALA A 173 -22.21 11.82 2.31
C ALA A 173 -23.36 10.78 2.44
N ALA A 174 -23.11 9.62 3.05
CA ALA A 174 -24.13 8.60 3.28
C ALA A 174 -25.15 9.01 4.37
N TYR A 175 -24.67 9.61 5.46
CA TYR A 175 -25.55 10.15 6.51
C TYR A 175 -26.37 11.32 5.99
N ALA A 176 -25.76 12.24 5.23
CA ALA A 176 -26.46 13.36 4.61
C ALA A 176 -27.55 12.89 3.63
N ALA A 177 -27.30 11.79 2.92
CA ALA A 177 -28.28 11.16 2.03
C ALA A 177 -29.31 10.26 2.74
N GLY A 178 -29.27 10.14 4.07
CA GLY A 178 -30.20 9.29 4.83
C GLY A 178 -30.03 7.78 4.64
N ARG A 179 -28.91 7.32 4.06
CA ARG A 179 -28.60 5.88 3.87
C ARG A 179 -28.08 5.21 5.15
N LEU A 180 -27.59 6.01 6.09
CA LEU A 180 -27.15 5.62 7.43
C LEU A 180 -27.80 6.55 8.47
N PRO A 181 -28.05 6.08 9.70
CA PRO A 181 -27.85 4.71 10.19
C PRO A 181 -28.87 3.72 9.60
N ARG A 182 -28.48 2.45 9.50
CA ARG A 182 -29.40 1.34 9.16
C ARG A 182 -29.85 0.69 10.46
N THR A 183 -31.16 0.58 10.66
CA THR A 183 -31.72 -0.22 11.75
C THR A 183 -31.29 -1.68 11.58
N PRO A 184 -30.80 -2.34 12.65
CA PRO A 184 -30.59 -3.78 12.60
C PRO A 184 -31.95 -4.44 12.38
N LYS A 185 -32.04 -5.32 11.37
CA LYS A 185 -33.19 -6.22 11.20
C LYS A 185 -33.16 -7.32 12.26
#